data_AF-F8X3H2-F1
#
_entry.id   AF-F8X3H2-F1
#
_cell.length_a   1.000
_cell.length_b   1.000
_cell.length_c   1.000
_cell.angle_alpha   90.00
_cell.angle_beta   90.00
_cell.angle_gamma   90.00
#
_symmetry.space_group_name_H-M   'P 1'
#
loop_
_entity.id
_entity.type
_entity.pdbx_description
1 polymer ?
#
loop_
_entity_poly.entity_id
_entity_poly.type
_entity_poly.pdbx_seq_one_letter_code
_entity_poly.pdbx_strand_id
1 'polypeptide(L)'
;MKTKLFVYTSILFLAAWMSYGCNEKETDTCLTISAKEINNKSFVNGGQYQILDASNKVVGTYTLTSGTVNITNLAVGKYVVEEISSPQNYYISQKRIEVILKYSCTEVTFEYIDSKLKEIPNKKKVKFINYQGLINLGEYNAVRIGEYYWIDRNFNHTIKKGNGFENDIPITQNILNKYLERVRINPQYYQLSNIADFEKYYGRYYSYPSIDYMNQYCFMADENGNKIEGWRLPFPADYRQLFSMSPFNTSHDASHTNLNERDVRFALSSKNSENPLAFNINQGNNSPYKVYWFEKSTNIYGFNMMPGGARLNGDGRWCNGLGPNGGCYDDGKRGDIYHLFYAVYLATKNTNNTPGYIGIHDYMSTKEYESYHYLNVRWCRPLTDIELGYKLYINKDKTDIKKLDIKDSPPEGYTELPRGYTRGFYVQYILNNPNTKLTVSDIVNYAKNVQDNYVSENRNNSNIIL
;
A
#
# COMPACT_ATOMS: atom_id res chain seq x y z
N MET A 1 50.15 -7.03 -72.86
CA MET A 1 49.78 -5.61 -73.03
C MET A 1 50.37 -4.84 -71.84
N LYS A 2 51.14 -3.79 -72.12
CA LYS A 2 52.05 -3.12 -71.19
C LYS A 2 51.32 -2.29 -70.12
N THR A 3 51.89 -2.31 -68.90
CA THR A 3 52.05 -1.22 -67.91
C THR A 3 50.85 -0.37 -67.49
N LYS A 4 50.60 -0.33 -66.17
CA LYS A 4 50.80 0.89 -65.36
C LYS A 4 51.37 0.52 -63.98
N LEU A 5 52.37 1.32 -63.59
CA LEU A 5 53.26 1.20 -62.44
C LEU A 5 53.09 2.49 -61.61
N PHE A 6 52.95 2.40 -60.29
CA PHE A 6 53.35 3.39 -59.26
C PHE A 6 53.28 2.65 -57.90
N VAL A 7 54.37 2.08 -57.35
CA VAL A 7 55.55 2.67 -56.65
C VAL A 7 55.15 3.32 -55.32
N TYR A 8 55.24 2.56 -54.22
CA TYR A 8 56.24 2.63 -53.10
C TYR A 8 55.98 3.84 -52.15
N THR A 9 56.10 3.77 -50.82
CA THR A 9 57.15 3.14 -49.99
C THR A 9 56.70 3.06 -48.53
N SER A 10 57.13 2.01 -47.83
CA SER A 10 57.08 1.86 -46.37
C SER A 10 58.12 2.75 -45.68
N ILE A 11 57.77 3.34 -44.52
CA ILE A 11 58.73 3.76 -43.49
C ILE A 11 58.22 3.23 -42.14
N LEU A 12 58.97 2.25 -41.60
CA LEU A 12 59.03 1.93 -40.18
C LEU A 12 59.96 2.95 -39.51
N PHE A 13 59.62 3.46 -38.32
CA PHE A 13 60.45 3.38 -37.10
C PHE A 13 59.84 4.12 -35.88
N LEU A 14 59.81 3.39 -34.76
CA LEU A 14 59.94 3.75 -33.34
C LEU A 14 58.91 4.62 -32.56
N ALA A 15 58.18 3.91 -31.69
CA ALA A 15 58.15 3.98 -30.21
C ALA A 15 58.02 5.32 -29.45
N ALA A 16 57.09 5.25 -28.49
CA ALA A 16 57.17 5.71 -27.09
C ALA A 16 56.33 6.94 -26.69
N TRP A 17 55.44 6.65 -25.72
CA TRP A 17 54.96 7.52 -24.63
C TRP A 17 53.88 8.56 -24.96
N MET A 18 52.64 8.18 -24.68
CA MET A 18 51.79 9.00 -23.81
C MET A 18 50.91 8.06 -22.99
N SER A 19 51.33 7.88 -21.74
CA SER A 19 50.51 7.51 -20.61
C SER A 19 49.36 8.50 -20.48
N TYR A 20 48.25 8.25 -21.18
CA TYR A 20 46.97 8.62 -20.61
C TYR A 20 46.73 7.62 -19.49
N GLY A 21 47.12 8.02 -18.28
CA GLY A 21 46.55 7.42 -17.09
C GLY A 21 45.04 7.44 -17.28
N CYS A 22 44.43 6.27 -17.47
CA CYS A 22 43.10 6.08 -16.95
C CYS A 22 43.23 6.41 -15.47
N ASN A 23 42.77 7.60 -15.08
CA ASN A 23 42.22 7.73 -13.75
C ASN A 23 41.07 6.72 -13.71
N GLU A 24 41.37 5.48 -13.34
CA GLU A 24 40.38 4.62 -12.72
C GLU A 24 39.87 5.45 -11.54
N LYS A 25 38.67 6.04 -11.70
CA LYS A 25 37.86 6.29 -10.52
C LYS A 25 37.62 4.90 -9.94
N GLU A 26 38.45 4.52 -8.97
CA GLU A 26 38.12 3.47 -8.02
C GLU A 26 36.71 3.82 -7.52
N THR A 27 35.75 3.06 -8.02
CA THR A 27 34.36 3.22 -7.67
C THR A 27 34.14 2.27 -6.52
N ASP A 28 34.71 2.64 -5.37
CA ASP A 28 34.63 1.83 -4.17
C ASP A 28 33.15 1.60 -3.83
N THR A 29 32.81 0.33 -3.76
CA THR A 29 31.57 -0.13 -3.18
C THR A 29 31.75 -0.17 -1.67
N CYS A 30 30.79 0.38 -0.94
CA CYS A 30 30.74 0.18 0.50
C CYS A 30 29.32 -0.17 0.94
N LEU A 31 29.23 -1.04 1.94
CA LEU A 31 27.99 -1.41 2.59
C LEU A 31 28.11 -1.03 4.06
N THR A 32 27.28 -0.11 4.50
CA THR A 32 27.11 0.18 5.93
C THR A 32 25.93 -0.62 6.44
N ILE A 33 26.12 -1.41 7.49
CA ILE A 33 25.02 -2.05 8.21
C ILE A 33 24.82 -1.27 9.50
N SER A 34 23.61 -0.75 9.72
CA SER A 34 23.23 -0.05 10.95
C SER A 34 22.04 -0.73 11.63
N ALA A 35 22.00 -0.64 12.95
CA ALA A 35 20.88 -1.03 13.79
C ALA A 35 20.37 0.20 14.52
N LYS A 36 19.09 0.54 14.32
CA LYS A 36 18.50 1.75 14.90
C LYS A 36 17.18 1.43 15.60
N GLU A 37 16.92 2.10 16.70
CA GLU A 37 15.61 2.05 17.37
C GLU A 37 14.57 2.77 16.50
N ILE A 38 13.38 2.18 16.37
CA ILE A 38 12.38 2.58 15.37
C ILE A 38 11.81 3.99 15.59
N ASN A 39 11.76 4.47 16.83
CA ASN A 39 11.13 5.73 17.24
C ASN A 39 12.13 6.88 17.27
N ASN A 40 13.22 6.76 18.03
CA ASN A 40 14.18 7.84 18.26
C ASN A 40 15.38 7.78 17.30
N LYS A 41 15.47 6.73 16.47
CA LYS A 41 16.54 6.52 15.47
C LYS A 41 17.96 6.42 16.05
N SER A 42 18.09 6.25 17.37
CA SER A 42 19.37 6.02 18.04
C SER A 42 19.95 4.66 17.67
N PHE A 43 21.29 4.55 17.69
CA PHE A 43 21.97 3.29 17.40
C PHE A 43 21.74 2.25 18.49
N VAL A 44 21.54 1.00 18.07
CA VAL A 44 21.37 -0.16 18.95
C VAL A 44 22.61 -1.03 18.88
N ASN A 45 23.31 -1.16 20.00
CA ASN A 45 24.56 -1.92 20.08
C ASN A 45 24.28 -3.43 20.25
N GLY A 46 25.10 -4.24 19.60
CA GLY A 46 25.05 -5.70 19.65
C GLY A 46 24.39 -6.33 18.43
N GLY A 47 23.95 -7.58 18.59
CA GLY A 47 23.45 -8.42 17.51
C GLY A 47 24.55 -8.89 16.55
N GLN A 48 24.27 -9.97 15.81
CA GLN A 48 25.15 -10.50 14.77
C GLN A 48 24.43 -10.53 13.43
N TYR A 49 25.14 -10.17 12.38
CA TYR A 49 24.61 -10.00 11.04
C TYR A 49 25.51 -10.69 10.02
N GLN A 50 24.91 -11.42 9.10
CA GLN A 50 25.58 -12.09 7.99
C GLN A 50 25.29 -11.37 6.68
N ILE A 51 26.30 -11.26 5.84
CA ILE A 51 26.15 -10.87 4.44
C ILE A 51 26.16 -12.15 3.60
N LEU A 52 25.10 -12.37 2.85
CA LEU A 52 24.93 -13.48 1.91
C LEU A 52 25.02 -12.94 0.48
N ASP A 53 25.74 -13.64 -0.39
CA ASP A 53 25.76 -13.33 -1.83
C ASP A 53 24.48 -13.82 -2.54
N ALA A 54 24.39 -13.57 -3.84
CA ALA A 54 23.25 -13.97 -4.68
C ALA A 54 23.00 -15.50 -4.73
N SER A 55 23.96 -16.32 -4.30
CA SER A 55 23.85 -17.79 -4.19
C SER A 55 23.56 -18.25 -2.75
N ASN A 56 23.24 -17.32 -1.84
CA ASN A 56 23.06 -17.53 -0.40
C ASN A 56 24.32 -18.04 0.33
N LYS A 57 25.52 -17.78 -0.21
CA LYS A 57 26.77 -18.10 0.49
C LYS A 57 27.17 -16.94 1.40
N VAL A 58 27.63 -17.27 2.61
CA VAL A 58 28.13 -16.28 3.58
C VAL A 58 29.43 -15.65 3.07
N VAL A 59 29.41 -14.33 2.93
CA VAL A 59 30.54 -13.48 2.55
C VAL A 59 31.23 -12.90 3.79
N GLY A 60 30.48 -12.65 4.87
CA GLY A 60 31.02 -12.15 6.13
C GLY A 60 30.00 -12.19 7.26
N THR A 61 30.49 -12.14 8.49
CA THR A 61 29.68 -12.03 9.72
C THR A 61 30.21 -10.88 10.57
N TYR A 62 29.31 -10.02 11.05
CA TYR A 62 29.65 -8.78 11.74
C TYR A 62 28.82 -8.63 13.02
N THR A 63 29.43 -8.03 14.05
CA THR A 63 28.77 -7.63 15.29
C THR A 63 28.77 -6.10 15.36
N LEU A 64 27.63 -5.47 15.64
CA LEU A 64 27.51 -4.01 15.65
C LEU A 64 27.79 -3.44 17.05
N THR A 65 29.06 -3.34 17.44
CA THR A 65 29.43 -2.88 18.80
C THR A 65 29.08 -1.42 19.09
N SER A 66 28.99 -0.58 18.06
CA SER A 66 28.52 0.82 18.10
C SER A 66 27.21 1.02 17.32
N GLY A 67 26.47 -0.07 17.09
CA GLY A 67 25.23 -0.09 16.31
C GLY A 67 25.42 0.16 14.82
N THR A 68 26.66 0.21 14.32
CA THR A 68 26.97 0.32 12.89
C THR A 68 28.31 -0.34 12.56
N VAL A 69 28.47 -0.77 11.30
CA VAL A 69 29.73 -1.25 10.74
C VAL A 69 29.79 -0.89 9.25
N ASN A 70 30.97 -0.48 8.78
CA ASN A 70 31.22 -0.21 7.36
C ASN A 70 32.06 -1.35 6.78
N ILE A 71 31.61 -1.92 5.67
CA ILE A 71 32.27 -2.96 4.90
C ILE A 71 32.63 -2.41 3.53
N THR A 72 33.89 -2.48 3.16
CA THR A 72 34.40 -2.11 1.83
C THR A 72 34.75 -3.35 1.01
N ASN A 73 35.06 -3.17 -0.27
CA ASN A 73 35.56 -4.22 -1.17
C ASN A 73 34.53 -5.34 -1.49
N LEU A 74 33.24 -5.05 -1.44
CA LEU A 74 32.19 -5.98 -1.90
C LEU A 74 31.92 -5.76 -3.38
N ALA A 75 32.07 -6.77 -4.24
CA ALA A 75 31.77 -6.60 -5.66
C ALA A 75 30.33 -6.08 -5.89
N VAL A 76 30.14 -5.23 -6.90
CA VAL A 76 28.81 -4.80 -7.37
C VAL A 76 27.94 -6.05 -7.59
N GLY A 77 26.75 -6.07 -7.01
CA GLY A 77 25.93 -7.28 -7.01
C GLY A 77 24.77 -7.24 -6.03
N LYS A 78 24.00 -8.33 -6.02
CA LYS A 78 22.89 -8.54 -5.10
C LYS A 78 23.41 -9.24 -3.85
N TYR A 79 22.96 -8.76 -2.69
CA TYR A 79 23.26 -9.34 -1.40
C TYR A 79 22.00 -9.40 -0.54
N VAL A 80 22.04 -10.27 0.46
CA VAL A 80 21.09 -10.29 1.56
C VAL A 80 21.86 -10.06 2.85
N VAL A 81 21.44 -9.10 3.65
CA VAL A 81 21.92 -8.95 5.01
C VAL A 81 20.92 -9.61 5.94
N GLU A 82 21.35 -10.58 6.74
CA GLU A 82 20.51 -11.33 7.67
C GLU A 82 20.99 -11.14 9.11
N GLU A 83 20.08 -10.78 10.01
CA GLU A 83 20.33 -10.85 11.45
C GLU A 83 20.29 -12.31 11.91
N ILE A 84 21.34 -12.76 12.59
CA ILE A 84 21.50 -14.11 13.14
C ILE A 84 21.20 -14.14 14.63
N SER A 85 21.49 -13.04 15.34
CA SER A 85 21.13 -12.88 16.76
C SER A 85 20.79 -11.43 17.05
N SER A 86 19.75 -11.22 17.87
CA SER A 86 19.28 -9.88 18.21
C SER A 86 20.09 -9.21 19.31
N PRO A 87 20.21 -7.87 19.27
CA PRO A 87 20.64 -7.08 20.42
C PRO A 87 19.79 -7.38 21.66
N GLN A 88 20.42 -7.32 22.83
CA GLN A 88 19.74 -7.60 24.09
C GLN A 88 18.60 -6.60 24.34
N ASN A 89 17.42 -7.09 24.73
CA ASN A 89 16.21 -6.31 25.01
C ASN A 89 15.55 -5.66 23.78
N TYR A 90 15.89 -6.09 22.56
CA TYR A 90 15.25 -5.59 21.36
C TYR A 90 14.60 -6.72 20.55
N TYR A 91 13.53 -6.38 19.85
CA TYR A 91 12.95 -7.22 18.83
C TYR A 91 13.14 -6.59 17.45
N ILE A 92 13.57 -7.41 16.48
CA ILE A 92 13.81 -6.96 15.11
C ILE A 92 12.50 -6.85 14.33
N SER A 93 12.32 -5.77 13.56
CA SER A 93 11.16 -5.61 12.67
C SER A 93 11.24 -6.51 11.43
N GLN A 94 12.44 -6.66 10.88
CA GLN A 94 12.70 -7.45 9.66
C GLN A 94 14.06 -8.13 9.74
N LYS A 95 14.06 -9.47 9.74
CA LYS A 95 15.28 -10.28 9.93
C LYS A 95 16.24 -10.28 8.73
N ARG A 96 15.71 -10.10 7.52
CA ARG A 96 16.47 -10.17 6.26
C ARG A 96 16.20 -8.95 5.40
N ILE A 97 17.25 -8.27 4.93
CA ILE A 97 17.15 -7.12 4.02
C ILE A 97 17.89 -7.46 2.74
N GLU A 98 17.17 -7.44 1.62
CA GLU A 98 17.75 -7.56 0.27
C GLU A 98 18.28 -6.19 -0.17
N VAL A 99 19.53 -6.16 -0.66
CA VAL A 99 20.22 -4.95 -1.11
C VAL A 99 20.95 -5.20 -2.42
N ILE A 100 21.02 -4.18 -3.27
CA ILE A 100 21.83 -4.22 -4.50
C ILE A 100 22.93 -3.17 -4.38
N LEU A 101 24.17 -3.62 -4.29
CA LEU A 101 25.33 -2.75 -4.27
C LEU A 101 25.64 -2.27 -5.68
N LYS A 102 25.87 -0.96 -5.80
CA LYS A 102 26.35 -0.27 -7.00
C LYS A 102 27.68 0.42 -6.66
N TYR A 103 28.24 1.14 -7.61
CA TYR A 103 29.41 2.01 -7.47
C TYR A 103 29.16 3.24 -6.57
N SER A 104 28.66 2.99 -5.35
CA SER A 104 28.33 3.96 -4.31
C SER A 104 28.17 3.26 -2.98
N CYS A 105 28.40 3.98 -1.89
CA CYS A 105 28.06 3.50 -0.55
C CYS A 105 26.55 3.28 -0.38
N THR A 106 26.16 2.14 0.16
CA THR A 106 24.77 1.76 0.46
C THR A 106 24.62 1.51 1.95
N GLU A 107 23.54 1.99 2.58
CA GLU A 107 23.24 1.73 3.98
C GLU A 107 22.05 0.78 4.11
N VAL A 108 22.27 -0.35 4.80
CA VAL A 108 21.23 -1.26 5.26
C VAL A 108 20.94 -0.96 6.72
N THR A 109 19.69 -0.58 7.03
CA THR A 109 19.27 -0.28 8.40
C THR A 109 18.28 -1.32 8.91
N PHE A 110 18.64 -2.01 9.99
CA PHE A 110 17.73 -2.83 10.76
C PHE A 110 17.00 -1.98 11.81
N GLU A 111 15.68 -1.96 11.74
CA GLU A 111 14.83 -1.29 12.73
C GLU A 111 14.48 -2.23 13.87
N TYR A 112 14.75 -1.78 15.09
CA TYR A 112 14.48 -2.50 16.33
C TYR A 112 13.43 -1.79 17.16
N ILE A 113 12.62 -2.60 17.84
CA ILE A 113 11.65 -2.15 18.84
C ILE A 113 12.22 -2.51 20.21
N ASP A 114 12.39 -1.50 21.06
CA ASP A 114 12.72 -1.73 22.46
C ASP A 114 11.60 -2.58 23.09
N SER A 115 11.98 -3.74 23.62
CA SER A 115 11.07 -4.69 24.28
C SER A 115 10.25 -4.04 25.41
N LYS A 116 10.72 -2.93 25.97
CA LYS A 116 10.05 -2.17 27.04
C LYS A 116 9.19 -1.02 26.53
N LEU A 117 9.51 -0.40 25.39
CA LEU A 117 8.85 0.83 24.96
C LEU A 117 7.76 0.65 23.89
N LYS A 118 7.72 -0.47 23.15
CA LYS A 118 6.65 -0.87 22.19
C LYS A 118 5.91 0.28 21.45
N GLU A 119 6.59 1.38 21.13
CA GLU A 119 6.00 2.45 20.34
C GLU A 119 6.32 2.18 18.87
N ILE A 120 5.29 2.20 18.04
CA ILE A 120 5.41 1.97 16.61
C ILE A 120 5.03 3.29 15.93
N PRO A 121 5.90 3.85 15.06
CA PRO A 121 5.64 5.13 14.45
C PRO A 121 4.28 5.22 13.77
N ASN A 122 3.56 6.31 13.99
CA ASN A 122 2.26 6.49 13.35
C ASN A 122 2.36 6.79 11.85
N LYS A 123 3.52 7.25 11.38
CA LYS A 123 3.79 7.58 9.98
C LYS A 123 5.21 7.19 9.58
N LYS A 124 5.39 6.75 8.34
CA LYS A 124 6.71 6.50 7.73
C LYS A 124 6.72 6.95 6.28
N LYS A 125 7.86 7.41 5.77
CA LYS A 125 8.06 7.62 4.32
C LYS A 125 8.52 6.32 3.69
N VAL A 126 8.01 6.01 2.51
CA VAL A 126 8.39 4.83 1.73
C VAL A 126 8.53 5.17 0.25
N LYS A 127 9.41 4.45 -0.43
CA LYS A 127 9.63 4.54 -1.88
C LYS A 127 9.06 3.32 -2.56
N PHE A 128 8.34 3.50 -3.66
CA PHE A 128 7.87 2.40 -4.49
C PHE A 128 8.89 2.15 -5.60
N ILE A 129 9.62 1.04 -5.51
CA ILE A 129 10.75 0.76 -6.39
C ILE A 129 10.40 -0.39 -7.33
N ASN A 130 10.71 -0.21 -8.60
CA ASN A 130 10.75 -1.29 -9.57
C ASN A 130 12.10 -2.00 -9.49
N TYR A 131 12.08 -3.28 -9.14
CA TYR A 131 13.26 -4.12 -9.03
C TYR A 131 13.99 -4.26 -10.38
N GLN A 132 13.26 -4.24 -11.49
CA GLN A 132 13.81 -4.22 -12.85
C GLN A 132 14.34 -2.82 -13.16
N GLY A 133 15.57 -2.56 -12.71
CA GLY A 133 16.30 -1.30 -12.94
C GLY A 133 16.48 -0.44 -11.69
N LEU A 134 15.92 -0.83 -10.54
CA LEU A 134 15.92 -0.05 -9.30
C LEU A 134 15.43 1.38 -9.53
N ILE A 135 14.35 1.50 -10.29
CA ILE A 135 13.74 2.78 -10.62
C ILE A 135 12.79 3.14 -9.49
N ASN A 136 13.01 4.29 -8.85
CA ASN A 136 12.02 4.87 -7.95
C ASN A 136 10.84 5.36 -8.80
N LEU A 137 9.70 4.69 -8.68
CA LEU A 137 8.47 5.02 -9.39
C LEU A 137 7.65 6.09 -8.65
N GLY A 138 7.85 6.23 -7.34
CA GLY A 138 7.16 7.25 -6.55
C GLY A 138 7.45 7.15 -5.06
N GLU A 139 7.28 8.28 -4.37
CA GLU A 139 7.39 8.36 -2.91
C GLU A 139 6.01 8.55 -2.28
N TYR A 140 5.79 7.88 -1.15
CA TYR A 140 4.50 7.81 -0.48
C TYR A 140 4.67 7.90 1.04
N ASN A 141 3.61 8.27 1.75
CA ASN A 141 3.57 8.09 3.20
C ASN A 141 2.78 6.83 3.54
N ALA A 142 3.28 6.08 4.50
CA ALA A 142 2.59 5.03 5.20
C ALA A 142 2.00 5.62 6.49
N VAL A 143 0.70 5.41 6.73
CA VAL A 143 0.01 5.79 7.98
C VAL A 143 -0.38 4.52 8.75
N ARG A 144 -0.14 4.52 10.05
CA ARG A 144 -0.52 3.41 10.93
C ARG A 144 -1.99 3.53 11.32
N ILE A 145 -2.76 2.48 11.06
CA ILE A 145 -4.18 2.39 11.45
C ILE A 145 -4.41 1.00 12.03
N GLY A 146 -4.66 0.95 13.35
CA GLY A 146 -4.74 -0.32 14.07
C GLY A 146 -3.44 -1.13 13.96
N GLU A 147 -3.55 -2.35 13.44
CA GLU A 147 -2.45 -3.30 13.28
C GLU A 147 -1.79 -3.26 11.90
N TYR A 148 -1.92 -2.16 11.16
CA TYR A 148 -1.45 -2.04 9.78
C TYR A 148 -0.75 -0.70 9.53
N TYR A 149 0.17 -0.72 8.57
CA TYR A 149 0.49 0.45 7.77
C TYR A 149 -0.31 0.43 6.45
N TRP A 150 -0.79 1.60 6.05
CA TRP A 150 -1.50 1.83 4.80
C TRP A 150 -0.84 2.94 4.01
N ILE A 151 -0.77 2.82 2.68
CA ILE A 151 -0.41 3.97 1.86
C ILE A 151 -1.52 5.02 1.92
N ASP A 152 -1.12 6.26 2.22
CA ASP A 152 -2.00 7.39 2.52
C ASP A 152 -2.73 7.98 1.31
N ARG A 153 -2.48 7.47 0.11
CA ARG A 153 -3.12 7.90 -1.14
C ARG A 153 -3.11 6.80 -2.18
N ASN A 154 -3.96 6.93 -3.20
CA ASN A 154 -3.92 6.04 -4.35
C ASN A 154 -2.57 6.19 -5.10
N PHE A 155 -2.04 5.09 -5.62
CA PHE A 155 -0.87 5.17 -6.50
C PHE A 155 -1.18 5.98 -7.76
N ASN A 156 -0.17 6.67 -8.27
CA ASN A 156 -0.28 7.61 -9.39
C ASN A 156 0.90 7.50 -10.38
N HIS A 157 1.80 6.54 -10.17
CA HIS A 157 2.97 6.33 -11.03
C HIS A 157 2.59 5.53 -12.27
N THR A 158 3.30 5.74 -13.38
CA THR A 158 3.09 4.97 -14.62
C THR A 158 3.85 3.64 -14.59
N ILE A 159 3.18 2.55 -14.96
CA ILE A 159 3.80 1.25 -15.24
C ILE A 159 3.99 1.11 -16.75
N LYS A 160 5.24 0.91 -17.22
CA LYS A 160 5.61 1.00 -18.65
C LYS A 160 5.70 -0.33 -19.40
N LYS A 161 5.13 -1.42 -18.89
CA LYS A 161 5.23 -2.75 -19.54
C LYS A 161 3.88 -3.25 -20.06
N GLY A 162 3.82 -3.48 -21.38
CA GLY A 162 2.78 -4.25 -22.08
C GLY A 162 1.92 -3.43 -23.07
N ASN A 163 1.30 -4.13 -24.03
CA ASN A 163 0.31 -3.60 -24.98
C ASN A 163 -1.10 -3.86 -24.44
N GLY A 164 -2.04 -2.92 -24.53
CA GLY A 164 -3.45 -3.10 -24.16
C GLY A 164 -3.89 -2.53 -22.80
N PHE A 165 -3.12 -1.62 -22.19
CA PHE A 165 -3.23 -1.21 -20.78
C PHE A 165 -3.97 0.13 -20.59
N GLU A 166 -4.11 0.59 -19.34
CA GLU A 166 -4.60 1.94 -19.02
C GLU A 166 -3.81 3.06 -19.72
N ASN A 167 -2.56 2.78 -20.13
CA ASN A 167 -1.71 3.72 -20.87
C ASN A 167 -2.18 3.96 -22.30
N ASP A 168 -2.84 2.98 -22.92
CA ASP A 168 -3.34 3.08 -24.30
C ASP A 168 -4.58 3.96 -24.38
N ILE A 169 -5.27 4.10 -23.25
CA ILE A 169 -6.46 4.93 -23.08
C ILE A 169 -6.22 5.80 -21.85
N PRO A 170 -5.32 6.80 -21.92
CA PRO A 170 -5.04 7.66 -20.80
C PRO A 170 -6.29 8.47 -20.45
N ILE A 171 -6.36 8.97 -19.21
CA ILE A 171 -7.45 9.87 -18.85
C ILE A 171 -7.34 11.18 -19.64
N THR A 172 -8.49 11.67 -20.13
CA THR A 172 -8.59 12.94 -20.86
C THR A 172 -9.74 13.76 -20.32
N GLN A 173 -9.72 15.07 -20.54
CA GLN A 173 -10.85 15.94 -20.19
C GLN A 173 -12.13 15.50 -20.93
N ASN A 174 -12.02 14.96 -22.15
CA ASN A 174 -13.17 14.43 -22.89
C ASN A 174 -13.80 13.20 -22.21
N ILE A 175 -12.99 12.28 -21.67
CA ILE A 175 -13.51 11.15 -20.89
C ILE A 175 -14.20 11.65 -19.61
N LEU A 176 -13.64 12.65 -18.93
CA LEU A 176 -14.28 13.27 -17.77
C LEU A 176 -15.60 13.97 -18.14
N ASN A 177 -15.62 14.77 -19.21
CA ASN A 177 -16.82 15.47 -19.67
C ASN A 177 -17.94 14.48 -20.02
N LYS A 178 -17.60 13.39 -20.74
CA LYS A 178 -18.53 12.31 -21.04
C LYS A 178 -19.15 11.72 -19.77
N TYR A 179 -18.35 11.49 -18.73
CA TYR A 179 -18.86 11.03 -17.44
C TYR A 179 -19.79 12.07 -16.77
N LEU A 180 -19.35 13.32 -16.69
CA LEU A 180 -20.09 14.40 -16.03
C LEU A 180 -21.48 14.59 -16.65
N GLU A 181 -21.58 14.62 -17.98
CA GLU A 181 -22.83 14.71 -18.72
C GLU A 181 -23.78 13.56 -18.40
N ARG A 182 -23.25 12.32 -18.35
CA ARG A 182 -24.03 11.12 -17.99
C ARG A 182 -24.63 11.23 -16.59
N VAL A 183 -23.87 11.76 -15.62
CA VAL A 183 -24.36 11.95 -14.25
C VAL A 183 -25.06 13.30 -14.02
N ARG A 184 -25.43 14.02 -15.08
CA ARG A 184 -26.14 15.33 -15.04
C ARG A 184 -25.37 16.43 -14.31
N ILE A 185 -24.05 16.42 -14.40
CA ILE A 185 -23.18 17.50 -13.95
C ILE A 185 -22.72 18.25 -15.20
N ASN A 186 -22.92 19.57 -15.25
CA ASN A 186 -22.41 20.35 -16.38
C ASN A 186 -20.86 20.31 -16.38
N PRO A 187 -20.21 19.90 -17.49
CA PRO A 187 -18.76 19.81 -17.57
C PRO A 187 -18.00 21.07 -17.14
N GLN A 188 -18.58 22.27 -17.30
CA GLN A 188 -17.93 23.54 -16.93
C GLN A 188 -17.46 23.60 -15.47
N TYR A 189 -18.11 22.84 -14.57
CA TYR A 189 -17.79 22.83 -13.13
C TYR A 189 -16.57 21.98 -12.78
N TYR A 190 -16.03 21.21 -13.73
CA TYR A 190 -14.89 20.32 -13.48
C TYR A 190 -13.95 20.27 -14.70
N GLN A 191 -13.50 21.45 -15.12
CA GLN A 191 -12.48 21.60 -16.15
C GLN A 191 -11.10 21.73 -15.49
N LEU A 192 -10.20 20.80 -15.83
CA LEU A 192 -8.84 20.80 -15.31
C LEU A 192 -7.90 21.51 -16.29
N SER A 193 -7.13 22.48 -15.81
CA SER A 193 -6.08 23.12 -16.60
C SER A 193 -4.94 22.15 -16.96
N ASN A 194 -4.70 21.17 -16.10
CA ASN A 194 -3.78 20.06 -16.33
C ASN A 194 -4.45 18.73 -15.99
N ILE A 195 -4.71 17.91 -16.99
CA ILE A 195 -5.36 16.61 -16.80
C ILE A 195 -4.54 15.66 -15.92
N ALA A 196 -3.21 15.81 -15.86
CA ALA A 196 -2.35 14.98 -15.01
C ALA A 196 -2.63 15.18 -13.52
N ASP A 197 -3.19 16.33 -13.11
CA ASP A 197 -3.60 16.55 -11.73
C ASP A 197 -4.69 15.58 -11.30
N PHE A 198 -5.54 15.11 -12.23
CA PHE A 198 -6.55 14.11 -11.92
C PHE A 198 -5.92 12.82 -11.36
N GLU A 199 -4.97 12.24 -12.08
CA GLU A 199 -4.28 11.02 -11.63
C GLU A 199 -3.41 11.28 -10.39
N LYS A 200 -2.86 12.49 -10.25
CA LYS A 200 -2.09 12.87 -9.07
C LYS A 200 -2.92 12.83 -7.78
N TYR A 201 -4.15 13.34 -7.83
CA TYR A 201 -4.99 13.55 -6.63
C TYR A 201 -6.07 12.50 -6.42
N TYR A 202 -6.67 11.95 -7.49
CA TYR A 202 -7.57 10.79 -7.39
C TYR A 202 -6.82 9.47 -7.45
N GLY A 203 -5.58 9.46 -7.94
CA GLY A 203 -4.86 8.24 -8.26
C GLY A 203 -5.11 7.77 -9.69
N ARG A 204 -4.18 6.97 -10.17
CA ARG A 204 -4.27 6.28 -11.45
C ARG A 204 -5.16 5.04 -11.30
N TYR A 205 -5.84 4.67 -12.38
CA TYR A 205 -6.67 3.47 -12.46
C TYR A 205 -5.87 2.41 -13.19
N TYR A 206 -5.40 1.41 -12.46
CA TYR A 206 -4.54 0.37 -12.99
C TYR A 206 -5.38 -0.76 -13.55
N SER A 207 -5.03 -1.23 -14.75
CA SER A 207 -5.53 -2.50 -15.26
C SER A 207 -4.95 -3.67 -14.47
N TYR A 208 -5.61 -4.83 -14.53
CA TYR A 208 -5.12 -6.03 -13.85
C TYR A 208 -3.68 -6.40 -14.22
N PRO A 209 -3.26 -6.43 -15.50
CA PRO A 209 -1.87 -6.77 -15.79
C PRO A 209 -0.85 -5.74 -15.27
N SER A 210 -1.22 -4.47 -15.06
CA SER A 210 -0.35 -3.51 -14.33
C SER A 210 -0.25 -3.86 -12.85
N ILE A 211 -1.35 -4.27 -12.22
CA ILE A 211 -1.37 -4.74 -10.83
C ILE A 211 -0.52 -6.00 -10.66
N ASP A 212 -0.63 -6.95 -11.58
CA ASP A 212 0.18 -8.16 -11.59
C ASP A 212 1.68 -7.83 -11.73
N TYR A 213 2.02 -6.93 -12.66
CA TYR A 213 3.39 -6.43 -12.82
C TYR A 213 3.92 -5.80 -11.53
N MET A 214 3.13 -4.93 -10.88
CA MET A 214 3.50 -4.31 -9.61
C MET A 214 3.76 -5.36 -8.52
N ASN A 215 2.89 -6.36 -8.40
CA ASN A 215 3.04 -7.43 -7.40
C ASN A 215 4.26 -8.32 -7.67
N GLN A 216 4.65 -8.50 -8.93
CA GLN A 216 5.77 -9.36 -9.31
C GLN A 216 7.12 -8.64 -9.27
N TYR A 217 7.16 -7.35 -9.61
CA TYR A 217 8.41 -6.64 -9.91
C TYR A 217 8.61 -5.35 -9.12
N CYS A 218 7.64 -4.94 -8.30
CA CYS A 218 7.78 -3.76 -7.45
C CYS A 218 7.76 -4.11 -5.96
N PHE A 219 8.35 -3.25 -5.15
CA PHE A 219 8.35 -3.38 -3.70
C PHE A 219 8.35 -2.01 -3.03
N MET A 220 7.96 -1.97 -1.76
CA MET A 220 8.12 -0.79 -0.91
C MET A 220 9.47 -0.81 -0.23
N ALA A 221 10.14 0.33 -0.24
CA ALA A 221 11.46 0.51 0.34
C ALA A 221 11.47 1.64 1.35
N ASP A 222 12.44 1.60 2.26
CA ASP A 222 12.72 2.69 3.19
C ASP A 222 13.39 3.89 2.47
N GLU A 223 13.79 4.90 3.24
CA GLU A 223 14.46 6.10 2.73
C GLU A 223 15.82 5.80 2.08
N ASN A 224 16.47 4.72 2.50
CA ASN A 224 17.76 4.25 1.98
C ASN A 224 17.60 3.34 0.75
N GLY A 225 16.37 2.99 0.37
CA GLY A 225 16.07 2.09 -0.74
C GLY A 225 16.11 0.61 -0.38
N ASN A 226 16.19 0.27 0.91
CA ASN A 226 16.12 -1.10 1.39
C ASN A 226 14.69 -1.62 1.31
N LYS A 227 14.51 -2.84 0.83
CA LYS A 227 13.20 -3.48 0.74
C LYS A 227 12.60 -3.69 2.13
N ILE A 228 11.35 -3.25 2.29
CA ILE A 228 10.52 -3.50 3.48
C ILE A 228 9.58 -4.67 3.16
N GLU A 229 9.68 -5.74 3.93
CA GLU A 229 8.85 -6.94 3.73
C GLU A 229 7.38 -6.72 4.14
N GLY A 230 6.49 -7.54 3.56
CA GLY A 230 5.07 -7.61 3.95
C GLY A 230 4.14 -6.57 3.32
N TRP A 231 4.66 -5.58 2.59
CA TRP A 231 3.82 -4.70 1.76
C TRP A 231 3.23 -5.46 0.58
N ARG A 232 1.92 -5.32 0.38
CA ARG A 232 1.19 -6.03 -0.68
C ARG A 232 -0.13 -5.36 -1.03
N LEU A 233 -0.74 -5.82 -2.13
CA LEU A 233 -2.16 -5.61 -2.39
C LEU A 233 -2.99 -6.16 -1.20
N PRO A 234 -3.96 -5.40 -0.67
CA PRO A 234 -4.81 -5.85 0.44
C PRO A 234 -5.72 -7.00 0.02
N PHE A 235 -6.03 -7.88 0.98
CA PHE A 235 -7.17 -8.80 0.89
C PHE A 235 -8.42 -8.08 1.42
N PRO A 236 -9.63 -8.53 1.07
CA PRO A 236 -10.85 -7.93 1.61
C PRO A 236 -10.92 -7.94 3.14
N ALA A 237 -10.36 -8.96 3.81
CA ALA A 237 -10.27 -9.02 5.28
C ALA A 237 -9.42 -7.89 5.90
N ASP A 238 -8.39 -7.40 5.19
CA ASP A 238 -7.59 -6.27 5.67
C ASP A 238 -8.43 -4.97 5.67
N TYR A 239 -9.28 -4.79 4.66
CA TYR A 239 -10.22 -3.66 4.60
C TYR A 239 -11.31 -3.77 5.66
N ARG A 240 -11.84 -4.96 5.95
CA ARG A 240 -12.79 -5.15 7.07
C ARG A 240 -12.20 -4.68 8.38
N GLN A 241 -10.95 -5.04 8.64
CA GLN A 241 -10.25 -4.59 9.83
C GLN A 241 -10.04 -3.06 9.83
N LEU A 242 -9.61 -2.48 8.70
CA LEU A 242 -9.51 -1.02 8.54
C LEU A 242 -10.84 -0.31 8.79
N PHE A 243 -11.95 -0.83 8.25
CA PHE A 243 -13.27 -0.24 8.39
C PHE A 243 -13.74 -0.30 9.85
N SER A 244 -13.50 -1.41 10.56
CA SER A 244 -13.74 -1.49 12.01
C SER A 244 -12.81 -0.64 12.86
N MET A 245 -11.86 0.10 12.29
CA MET A 245 -11.15 1.18 13.01
C MET A 245 -11.88 2.51 12.93
N SER A 246 -12.97 2.60 12.18
CA SER A 246 -13.78 3.82 12.08
C SER A 246 -14.75 3.90 13.25
N PRO A 247 -14.79 4.99 14.02
CA PRO A 247 -15.74 5.16 15.11
C PRO A 247 -17.15 5.39 14.56
N PHE A 248 -18.18 4.99 15.32
CA PHE A 248 -19.57 5.33 15.01
C PHE A 248 -19.74 6.85 15.02
N ASN A 249 -20.17 7.42 13.90
CA ASN A 249 -20.41 8.84 13.80
C ASN A 249 -21.73 9.21 14.49
N THR A 250 -21.66 10.10 15.48
CA THR A 250 -22.82 10.60 16.22
C THR A 250 -23.14 12.07 15.90
N SER A 251 -22.41 12.69 14.96
CA SER A 251 -22.36 14.15 14.82
C SER A 251 -23.36 14.73 13.82
N HIS A 252 -23.75 13.93 12.82
CA HIS A 252 -24.49 14.44 11.65
C HIS A 252 -25.83 13.72 11.41
N ASP A 253 -26.07 12.61 12.09
CA ASP A 253 -27.23 11.75 11.86
C ASP A 253 -27.76 11.12 13.16
N ALA A 254 -28.88 10.41 13.06
CA ALA A 254 -29.43 9.64 14.17
C ALA A 254 -28.38 8.67 14.71
N SER A 255 -28.24 8.61 16.03
CA SER A 255 -27.32 7.68 16.69
C SER A 255 -27.59 6.25 16.22
N HIS A 256 -26.51 5.57 15.78
CA HIS A 256 -26.53 4.18 15.39
C HIS A 256 -25.38 3.42 16.04
N THR A 257 -25.54 2.11 16.18
CA THR A 257 -24.54 1.18 16.75
C THR A 257 -24.01 0.19 15.72
N ASN A 258 -24.39 0.36 14.46
CA ASN A 258 -24.04 -0.53 13.36
C ASN A 258 -23.10 0.23 12.43
N LEU A 259 -21.83 -0.20 12.34
CA LEU A 259 -20.88 0.40 11.42
C LEU A 259 -21.43 0.38 10.00
N ASN A 260 -21.37 1.52 9.33
CA ASN A 260 -21.83 1.68 7.95
C ASN A 260 -20.82 2.46 7.10
N GLU A 261 -21.12 2.61 5.81
CA GLU A 261 -20.30 3.30 4.83
C GLU A 261 -19.96 4.74 5.23
N ARG A 262 -20.90 5.39 5.93
CA ARG A 262 -20.77 6.76 6.39
C ARG A 262 -19.70 6.88 7.47
N ASP A 263 -19.69 6.00 8.46
CA ASP A 263 -18.66 5.99 9.51
C ASP A 263 -17.26 5.86 8.91
N VAL A 264 -17.12 4.91 7.97
CA VAL A 264 -15.86 4.64 7.26
C VAL A 264 -15.42 5.85 6.44
N ARG A 265 -16.34 6.44 5.69
CA ARG A 265 -16.09 7.66 4.93
C ARG A 265 -15.63 8.80 5.85
N PHE A 266 -16.30 9.03 6.97
CA PHE A 266 -15.93 10.10 7.90
C PHE A 266 -14.53 9.89 8.47
N ALA A 267 -14.20 8.66 8.87
CA ALA A 267 -12.89 8.37 9.44
C ALA A 267 -11.75 8.43 8.41
N LEU A 268 -12.00 8.03 7.16
CA LEU A 268 -10.94 7.72 6.19
C LEU A 268 -10.86 8.68 5.00
N SER A 269 -11.92 9.39 4.64
CA SER A 269 -11.92 10.28 3.47
C SER A 269 -11.12 11.55 3.67
N SER A 270 -10.47 12.02 2.60
CA SER A 270 -9.73 13.28 2.61
C SER A 270 -10.61 14.43 3.14
N LYS A 271 -10.02 15.38 3.86
CA LYS A 271 -10.78 16.55 4.32
C LYS A 271 -11.06 17.47 3.15
N ASN A 272 -12.15 18.22 3.26
CA ASN A 272 -12.37 19.36 2.38
C ASN A 272 -11.15 20.30 2.44
N SER A 273 -10.71 20.82 1.29
CA SER A 273 -9.50 21.65 1.10
C SER A 273 -8.12 20.99 1.24
N GLU A 274 -8.00 19.77 1.79
CA GLU A 274 -6.70 19.04 1.83
C GLU A 274 -6.35 18.39 0.48
N ASN A 275 -7.37 18.08 -0.33
CA ASN A 275 -7.20 17.65 -1.72
C ASN A 275 -7.80 18.71 -2.66
N PRO A 276 -7.02 19.34 -3.56
CA PRO A 276 -7.52 20.41 -4.43
C PRO A 276 -8.53 19.93 -5.47
N LEU A 277 -8.66 18.62 -5.70
CA LEU A 277 -9.68 18.04 -6.57
C LEU A 277 -10.83 17.36 -5.79
N ALA A 278 -10.90 17.57 -4.47
CA ALA A 278 -12.08 17.21 -3.70
C ALA A 278 -13.30 17.96 -4.26
N PHE A 279 -14.20 17.23 -4.92
CA PHE A 279 -15.34 17.82 -5.60
C PHE A 279 -16.60 17.70 -4.74
N ASN A 280 -17.16 18.84 -4.33
CA ASN A 280 -18.43 18.89 -3.61
C ASN A 280 -19.58 19.17 -4.57
N ILE A 281 -20.32 18.12 -4.94
CA ILE A 281 -21.43 18.21 -5.90
C ILE A 281 -22.58 19.10 -5.41
N ASN A 282 -22.66 19.43 -4.11
CA ASN A 282 -23.73 20.30 -3.59
C ASN A 282 -23.55 21.80 -3.94
N GLN A 283 -22.39 22.21 -4.46
CA GLN A 283 -22.11 23.63 -4.70
C GLN A 283 -22.33 24.02 -6.17
N GLY A 284 -23.56 24.44 -6.49
CA GLY A 284 -23.83 25.27 -7.68
C GLY A 284 -23.72 24.59 -9.04
N ASN A 285 -23.77 23.26 -9.13
CA ASN A 285 -23.55 22.52 -10.39
C ASN A 285 -24.83 21.98 -11.07
N ASN A 286 -26.02 22.34 -10.56
CA ASN A 286 -27.34 21.87 -11.01
C ASN A 286 -27.52 20.33 -11.03
N SER A 287 -26.65 19.57 -10.35
CA SER A 287 -26.83 18.13 -10.19
C SER A 287 -27.99 17.85 -9.22
N PRO A 288 -28.89 16.91 -9.53
CA PRO A 288 -29.89 16.44 -8.56
C PRO A 288 -29.28 15.57 -7.47
N TYR A 289 -28.03 15.13 -7.63
CA TYR A 289 -27.34 14.22 -6.72
C TYR A 289 -26.43 14.98 -5.76
N LYS A 290 -26.47 14.61 -4.48
CA LYS A 290 -25.57 15.14 -3.45
C LYS A 290 -24.41 14.18 -3.24
N VAL A 291 -23.17 14.66 -3.17
CA VAL A 291 -22.07 13.86 -2.63
C VAL A 291 -21.68 14.36 -1.26
N TYR A 292 -21.31 13.41 -0.42
CA TYR A 292 -21.13 13.58 1.00
C TYR A 292 -19.71 13.19 1.43
N TRP A 293 -18.70 13.17 0.55
CA TRP A 293 -17.37 12.63 0.88
C TRP A 293 -16.46 13.54 1.70
N PHE A 294 -16.55 14.86 1.55
CA PHE A 294 -15.53 15.80 2.02
C PHE A 294 -16.11 16.80 3.05
N GLU A 295 -16.31 16.36 4.28
CA GLU A 295 -16.77 17.21 5.39
C GLU A 295 -15.60 17.79 6.22
N LYS A 296 -15.87 18.76 7.11
CA LYS A 296 -14.82 19.50 7.84
C LYS A 296 -14.13 18.69 8.95
N SER A 297 -14.75 17.63 9.44
CA SER A 297 -14.35 16.82 10.61
C SER A 297 -13.92 15.39 10.22
N THR A 298 -13.36 15.19 9.02
CA THR A 298 -13.01 13.86 8.49
C THR A 298 -11.52 13.54 8.54
N ASN A 299 -11.13 12.32 8.17
CA ASN A 299 -9.74 11.88 7.98
C ASN A 299 -8.89 11.75 9.26
N ILE A 300 -9.44 11.16 10.33
CA ILE A 300 -8.76 11.10 11.64
C ILE A 300 -7.41 10.37 11.61
N TYR A 301 -7.18 9.52 10.61
CA TYR A 301 -5.94 8.76 10.44
C TYR A 301 -5.00 9.32 9.36
N GLY A 302 -5.43 10.31 8.58
CA GLY A 302 -4.68 10.77 7.41
C GLY A 302 -4.59 9.72 6.30
N PHE A 303 -5.63 8.89 6.15
CA PHE A 303 -5.72 7.90 5.06
C PHE A 303 -6.08 8.55 3.72
N ASN A 304 -6.70 9.73 3.69
CA ASN A 304 -7.03 10.48 2.47
C ASN A 304 -7.75 9.66 1.38
N MET A 305 -8.80 8.92 1.74
CA MET A 305 -9.62 8.18 0.77
C MET A 305 -10.34 9.15 -0.17
N MET A 306 -10.31 8.84 -1.46
CA MET A 306 -10.98 9.60 -2.52
C MET A 306 -12.02 8.71 -3.21
N PRO A 307 -13.24 9.19 -3.47
CA PRO A 307 -14.27 8.49 -4.23
C PRO A 307 -13.97 8.50 -5.73
N GLY A 308 -13.01 7.68 -6.16
CA GLY A 308 -12.58 7.61 -7.57
C GLY A 308 -13.53 6.83 -8.47
N GLY A 309 -14.40 5.97 -7.93
CA GLY A 309 -15.12 5.00 -8.74
C GLY A 309 -14.12 4.07 -9.45
N ALA A 310 -14.40 3.75 -10.72
CA ALA A 310 -13.57 2.85 -11.52
C ALA A 310 -13.66 3.18 -13.01
N ARG A 311 -12.86 2.50 -13.84
CA ARG A 311 -12.96 2.57 -15.30
C ARG A 311 -13.34 1.23 -15.93
N LEU A 312 -14.03 1.30 -17.07
CA LEU A 312 -14.45 0.13 -17.83
C LEU A 312 -13.24 -0.59 -18.44
N ASN A 313 -13.28 -1.92 -18.44
CA ASN A 313 -12.25 -2.78 -19.04
C ASN A 313 -12.61 -3.26 -20.46
N GLY A 314 -13.81 -2.93 -20.95
CA GLY A 314 -14.28 -3.31 -22.27
C GLY A 314 -15.36 -2.35 -22.80
N ASP A 315 -15.72 -2.56 -24.06
CA ASP A 315 -16.81 -1.85 -24.72
C ASP A 315 -18.14 -2.58 -24.47
N GLY A 316 -19.23 -1.82 -24.35
CA GLY A 316 -20.57 -2.38 -24.26
C GLY A 316 -21.51 -1.59 -23.34
N ARG A 317 -22.70 -2.15 -23.13
CA ARG A 317 -23.68 -1.57 -22.21
C ARG A 317 -23.14 -1.57 -20.79
N TRP A 318 -23.20 -0.41 -20.14
CA TRP A 318 -22.84 -0.25 -18.75
C TRP A 318 -23.90 0.53 -17.98
N CYS A 319 -24.19 0.10 -16.75
CA CYS A 319 -25.14 0.76 -15.86
C CYS A 319 -24.42 1.22 -14.60
N ASN A 320 -24.49 2.52 -14.32
CA ASN A 320 -23.87 3.12 -13.14
C ASN A 320 -24.91 3.64 -12.13
N GLY A 321 -26.21 3.39 -12.32
CA GLY A 321 -27.26 3.87 -11.41
C GLY A 321 -27.43 5.39 -11.34
N LEU A 322 -26.60 6.16 -12.05
CA LEU A 322 -26.50 7.61 -11.96
C LEU A 322 -26.86 8.25 -13.30
N GLY A 323 -27.95 9.02 -13.32
CA GLY A 323 -28.39 9.73 -14.51
C GLY A 323 -29.72 9.21 -15.09
N PRO A 324 -30.11 9.66 -16.30
CA PRO A 324 -31.30 9.16 -16.99
C PRO A 324 -31.28 7.64 -17.19
N ASN A 325 -32.45 7.01 -17.31
CA ASN A 325 -32.61 5.57 -17.62
C ASN A 325 -31.85 4.63 -16.66
N GLY A 326 -31.78 4.99 -15.37
CA GLY A 326 -31.03 4.21 -14.37
C GLY A 326 -29.51 4.26 -14.57
N GLY A 327 -29.00 5.26 -15.29
CA GLY A 327 -27.57 5.40 -15.58
C GLY A 327 -27.02 4.33 -16.53
N CYS A 328 -27.88 3.74 -17.35
CA CYS A 328 -27.50 2.72 -18.34
C CYS A 328 -27.23 3.34 -19.71
N TYR A 329 -26.06 3.02 -20.28
CA TYR A 329 -25.60 3.53 -21.57
C TYR A 329 -25.03 2.40 -22.42
N ASP A 330 -25.53 2.24 -23.65
CA ASP A 330 -25.13 1.17 -24.58
C ASP A 330 -23.79 1.46 -25.31
N ASP A 331 -23.28 2.70 -25.20
CA ASP A 331 -22.06 3.20 -25.85
C ASP A 331 -20.86 3.30 -24.88
N GLY A 332 -20.85 2.48 -23.83
CA GLY A 332 -19.71 2.36 -22.94
C GLY A 332 -18.45 1.94 -23.69
N LYS A 333 -17.34 2.64 -23.45
CA LYS A 333 -16.04 2.34 -24.05
C LYS A 333 -15.02 1.95 -22.99
N ARG A 334 -14.10 1.05 -23.35
CA ARG A 334 -12.94 0.73 -22.50
C ARG A 334 -12.25 2.03 -22.07
N GLY A 335 -12.02 2.17 -20.77
CA GLY A 335 -11.44 3.38 -20.18
C GLY A 335 -12.43 4.50 -19.83
N ASP A 336 -13.72 4.39 -20.15
CA ASP A 336 -14.75 5.28 -19.61
C ASP A 336 -14.79 5.17 -18.07
N ILE A 337 -15.08 6.29 -17.40
CA ILE A 337 -15.23 6.36 -15.93
C ILE A 337 -16.67 6.07 -15.51
N TYR A 338 -16.85 5.45 -14.34
CA TYR A 338 -18.14 5.37 -13.65
C TYR A 338 -17.99 5.53 -12.13
N HIS A 339 -19.05 6.02 -11.48
CA HIS A 339 -19.17 6.31 -10.04
C HIS A 339 -18.12 7.27 -9.44
N LEU A 340 -17.38 8.01 -10.26
CA LEU A 340 -16.50 9.08 -9.78
C LEU A 340 -17.28 10.10 -8.96
N PHE A 341 -16.75 10.47 -7.80
CA PHE A 341 -17.37 11.29 -6.74
C PHE A 341 -18.41 10.58 -5.86
N TYR A 342 -18.88 9.39 -6.23
CA TYR A 342 -19.95 8.70 -5.51
C TYR A 342 -19.48 7.46 -4.77
N ALA A 343 -18.54 6.70 -5.37
CA ALA A 343 -18.10 5.44 -4.83
C ALA A 343 -16.59 5.35 -4.68
N VAL A 344 -16.15 4.51 -3.74
CA VAL A 344 -14.76 4.06 -3.65
C VAL A 344 -14.71 2.62 -4.14
N TYR A 345 -13.89 2.38 -5.16
CA TYR A 345 -13.48 1.03 -5.56
C TYR A 345 -11.96 0.91 -5.48
N LEU A 346 -11.49 0.03 -4.60
CA LEU A 346 -10.06 -0.22 -4.39
C LEU A 346 -9.73 -1.66 -4.73
N ALA A 347 -8.68 -1.85 -5.52
CA ALA A 347 -8.21 -3.17 -5.89
C ALA A 347 -7.84 -4.00 -4.66
N THR A 348 -8.18 -5.28 -4.72
CA THR A 348 -7.78 -6.31 -3.75
C THR A 348 -7.28 -7.56 -4.44
N LYS A 349 -6.61 -8.41 -3.67
CA LYS A 349 -6.36 -9.80 -4.03
C LYS A 349 -7.42 -10.65 -3.34
N ASN A 350 -8.14 -11.48 -4.08
CA ASN A 350 -9.04 -12.48 -3.48
C ASN A 350 -8.22 -13.63 -2.87
N THR A 351 -8.85 -14.42 -1.99
CA THR A 351 -8.20 -15.57 -1.33
C THR A 351 -7.69 -16.63 -2.32
N ASN A 352 -8.36 -16.78 -3.47
CA ASN A 352 -7.93 -17.65 -4.58
C ASN A 352 -6.85 -17.01 -5.49
N ASN A 353 -6.30 -15.86 -5.11
CA ASN A 353 -5.33 -15.06 -5.86
C ASN A 353 -5.84 -14.37 -7.13
N THR A 354 -7.15 -14.33 -7.39
CA THR A 354 -7.71 -13.55 -8.51
C THR A 354 -7.88 -12.08 -8.17
N PRO A 355 -7.96 -11.17 -9.16
CA PRO A 355 -8.20 -9.76 -8.88
C PRO A 355 -9.59 -9.54 -8.35
N GLY A 356 -9.68 -8.74 -7.31
CA GLY A 356 -10.94 -8.29 -6.76
C GLY A 356 -10.94 -6.82 -6.43
N TYR A 357 -12.00 -6.41 -5.74
CA TYR A 357 -12.15 -5.05 -5.25
C TYR A 357 -12.98 -5.03 -3.97
N ILE A 358 -12.84 -3.97 -3.19
CA ILE A 358 -13.86 -3.58 -2.22
C ILE A 358 -14.63 -2.37 -2.73
N GLY A 359 -15.89 -2.25 -2.31
CA GLY A 359 -16.76 -1.14 -2.66
C GLY A 359 -17.26 -0.40 -1.43
N ILE A 360 -17.29 0.94 -1.52
CA ILE A 360 -18.08 1.78 -0.62
C ILE A 360 -19.01 2.61 -1.52
N HIS A 361 -20.30 2.30 -1.48
CA HIS A 361 -21.37 2.99 -2.22
C HIS A 361 -22.43 3.49 -1.24
N ASP A 362 -23.68 3.04 -1.38
CA ASP A 362 -24.77 3.21 -0.40
C ASP A 362 -24.61 2.25 0.79
N TYR A 363 -23.75 1.24 0.62
CA TYR A 363 -23.34 0.27 1.62
C TYR A 363 -21.91 -0.15 1.33
N MET A 364 -21.28 -0.80 2.32
CA MET A 364 -19.96 -1.41 2.13
C MET A 364 -20.10 -2.78 1.48
N SER A 365 -19.14 -3.13 0.64
CA SER A 365 -19.02 -4.48 0.11
C SER A 365 -17.57 -4.91 0.14
N THR A 366 -17.24 -5.72 1.14
CA THR A 366 -15.95 -6.40 1.27
C THR A 366 -16.03 -7.88 0.91
N LYS A 367 -17.12 -8.31 0.26
CA LYS A 367 -17.22 -9.65 -0.30
C LYS A 367 -16.22 -9.82 -1.45
N GLU A 368 -15.68 -11.03 -1.60
CA GLU A 368 -14.77 -11.35 -2.71
C GLU A 368 -15.57 -11.43 -4.01
N TYR A 369 -15.16 -10.63 -4.99
CA TYR A 369 -15.66 -10.64 -6.35
C TYR A 369 -14.49 -10.59 -7.31
N GLU A 370 -14.62 -11.23 -8.47
CA GLU A 370 -13.66 -11.07 -9.54
C GLU A 370 -13.99 -9.80 -10.33
N SER A 371 -12.99 -8.95 -10.53
CA SER A 371 -13.16 -7.73 -11.31
C SER A 371 -11.90 -7.41 -12.10
N TYR A 372 -12.11 -7.10 -13.38
CA TYR A 372 -11.07 -6.70 -14.31
C TYR A 372 -11.15 -5.21 -14.66
N HIS A 373 -12.06 -4.46 -14.03
CA HIS A 373 -12.14 -3.01 -14.14
C HIS A 373 -10.80 -2.36 -13.78
N TYR A 374 -10.54 -1.18 -14.33
CA TYR A 374 -9.34 -0.47 -13.92
C TYR A 374 -9.64 0.26 -12.62
N LEU A 375 -8.83 -0.03 -11.60
CA LEU A 375 -9.12 0.31 -10.22
C LEU A 375 -7.99 1.14 -9.64
N ASN A 376 -8.34 1.99 -8.66
CA ASN A 376 -7.32 2.60 -7.84
C ASN A 376 -6.66 1.54 -6.95
N VAL A 377 -5.36 1.68 -6.74
CA VAL A 377 -4.56 0.73 -5.96
C VAL A 377 -3.93 1.45 -4.78
N ARG A 378 -4.01 0.78 -3.63
CA ARG A 378 -3.23 1.08 -2.43
C ARG A 378 -2.68 -0.22 -1.88
N TRP A 379 -1.45 -0.19 -1.38
CA TRP A 379 -0.90 -1.30 -0.63
C TRP A 379 -1.07 -1.11 0.88
N CYS A 380 -1.12 -2.23 1.58
CA CYS A 380 -1.04 -2.27 3.04
C CYS A 380 0.12 -3.18 3.47
N ARG A 381 0.57 -3.00 4.70
CA ARG A 381 1.48 -3.91 5.38
C ARG A 381 0.91 -4.21 6.77
N PRO A 382 0.42 -5.44 7.00
CA PRO A 382 0.13 -5.88 8.37
C PRO A 382 1.39 -5.78 9.22
N LEU A 383 1.26 -5.26 10.44
CA LEU A 383 2.34 -5.33 11.42
C LEU A 383 2.61 -6.79 11.76
N THR A 384 3.89 -7.12 11.95
CA THR A 384 4.28 -8.46 12.40
C THR A 384 3.89 -8.67 13.86
N ASP A 385 3.76 -9.93 14.30
CA ASP A 385 3.49 -10.24 15.71
C ASP A 385 4.56 -9.66 16.63
N ILE A 386 5.81 -9.59 16.15
CA ILE A 386 6.92 -8.96 16.85
C ILE A 386 6.67 -7.46 17.02
N GLU A 387 6.28 -6.77 15.95
CA GLU A 387 5.97 -5.34 16.03
C GLU A 387 4.81 -5.07 16.99
N LEU A 388 3.75 -5.88 16.92
CA LEU A 388 2.61 -5.80 17.83
C LEU A 388 3.00 -6.17 19.27
N GLY A 389 3.92 -7.13 19.42
CA GLY A 389 4.33 -7.71 20.68
C GLY A 389 3.21 -8.50 21.36
N TYR A 390 2.26 -9.05 20.60
CA TYR A 390 1.19 -9.93 21.07
C TYR A 390 0.58 -10.76 19.94
N LYS A 391 -0.13 -11.82 20.33
CA LYS A 391 -1.10 -12.54 19.50
C LYS A 391 -2.48 -12.51 20.14
N LEU A 392 -3.52 -12.60 19.33
CA LEU A 392 -4.92 -12.61 19.78
C LEU A 392 -5.55 -13.96 19.46
N TYR A 393 -6.21 -14.55 20.45
CA TYR A 393 -6.90 -15.83 20.31
C TYR A 393 -8.32 -15.72 20.82
N ILE A 394 -9.29 -16.25 20.09
CA ILE A 394 -10.71 -16.24 20.43
C ILE A 394 -11.19 -17.65 20.78
N ASN A 395 -12.03 -17.78 21.80
CA ASN A 395 -12.62 -19.06 22.17
C ASN A 395 -13.71 -19.50 21.18
N LYS A 396 -14.03 -20.80 21.17
CA LYS A 396 -15.07 -21.39 20.33
C LYS A 396 -16.44 -20.69 20.46
N ASP A 397 -16.82 -20.27 21.66
CA ASP A 397 -18.10 -19.63 21.93
C ASP A 397 -18.13 -18.14 21.55
N LYS A 398 -16.98 -17.57 21.17
CA LYS A 398 -16.80 -16.16 20.79
C LYS A 398 -17.23 -15.18 21.89
N THR A 399 -16.96 -15.55 23.13
CA THR A 399 -17.27 -14.79 24.34
C THR A 399 -16.03 -14.24 25.03
N ASP A 400 -14.84 -14.69 24.63
CA ASP A 400 -13.56 -14.27 25.20
C ASP A 400 -12.44 -14.22 24.14
N ILE A 401 -11.55 -13.23 24.29
CA ILE A 401 -10.35 -13.06 23.49
C ILE A 401 -9.16 -12.93 24.44
N LYS A 402 -8.17 -13.81 24.28
CA LYS A 402 -6.89 -13.74 25.01
C LYS A 402 -5.85 -13.01 24.17
N LYS A 403 -5.27 -11.96 24.75
CA LYS A 403 -4.03 -11.34 24.30
C LYS A 403 -2.87 -12.05 24.97
N LEU A 404 -2.05 -12.75 24.19
CA LEU A 404 -0.92 -13.54 24.68
C LEU A 404 0.41 -12.95 24.20
N ASP A 405 1.50 -13.25 24.90
CA ASP A 405 2.84 -12.96 24.40
C ASP A 405 3.13 -13.79 23.14
N ILE A 406 4.06 -13.34 22.30
CA ILE A 406 4.39 -13.97 21.01
C ILE A 406 4.94 -15.40 21.16
N LYS A 407 5.44 -15.76 22.35
CA LYS A 407 5.98 -17.10 22.67
C LYS A 407 4.98 -18.02 23.39
N ASP A 408 3.90 -17.46 23.90
CA ASP A 408 2.92 -18.24 24.65
C ASP A 408 2.09 -19.13 23.72
N SER A 409 1.73 -20.32 24.20
CA SER A 409 0.82 -21.21 23.48
C SER A 409 -0.64 -20.84 23.76
N PRO A 410 -1.54 -20.94 22.77
CA PRO A 410 -2.95 -20.68 23.00
C PRO A 410 -3.55 -21.71 23.98
N PRO A 411 -4.47 -21.29 24.87
CA PRO A 411 -5.23 -22.22 25.69
C PRO A 411 -6.08 -23.19 24.85
N GLU A 412 -6.42 -24.34 25.43
CA GLU A 412 -7.34 -25.29 24.79
C GLU A 412 -8.69 -24.62 24.46
N GLY A 413 -9.22 -24.90 23.26
CA GLY A 413 -10.48 -24.32 22.80
C GLY A 413 -10.39 -22.91 22.22
N TYR A 414 -9.18 -22.35 22.12
CA TYR A 414 -8.92 -21.07 21.46
C TYR A 414 -8.24 -21.25 20.10
N THR A 415 -8.64 -20.43 19.14
CA THR A 415 -7.99 -20.33 17.82
C THR A 415 -7.51 -18.91 17.59
N GLU A 416 -6.48 -18.73 16.76
CA GLU A 416 -5.98 -17.40 16.44
C GLU A 416 -7.09 -16.55 15.82
N LEU A 417 -7.28 -15.34 16.35
CA LEU A 417 -8.30 -14.42 15.90
C LEU A 417 -7.95 -13.91 14.50
N PRO A 418 -8.70 -14.30 13.44
CA PRO A 418 -8.38 -13.87 12.09
C PRO A 418 -8.55 -12.36 11.93
N ARG A 419 -7.93 -11.82 10.88
CA ARG A 419 -8.18 -10.44 10.42
C ARG A 419 -9.63 -10.31 9.98
N GLY A 420 -10.24 -9.17 10.26
CA GLY A 420 -11.66 -8.95 10.00
C GLY A 420 -12.26 -7.92 10.93
N TYR A 421 -13.59 -7.82 10.92
CA TYR A 421 -14.33 -6.86 11.72
C TYR A 421 -14.17 -7.11 13.22
N THR A 422 -14.23 -8.37 13.67
CA THR A 422 -14.11 -8.74 15.08
C THR A 422 -12.75 -8.30 15.63
N ARG A 423 -11.67 -8.54 14.87
CA ARG A 423 -10.32 -8.14 15.29
C ARG A 423 -10.15 -6.63 15.32
N GLY A 424 -10.60 -5.91 14.30
CA GLY A 424 -10.44 -4.45 14.31
C GLY A 424 -11.31 -3.75 15.35
N PHE A 425 -12.53 -4.23 15.62
CA PHE A 425 -13.33 -3.69 16.73
C PHE A 425 -12.70 -4.01 18.09
N TYR A 426 -12.14 -5.21 18.28
CA TYR A 426 -11.40 -5.54 19.50
C TYR A 426 -10.21 -4.59 19.69
N VAL A 427 -9.45 -4.35 18.61
CA VAL A 427 -8.33 -3.39 18.62
C VAL A 427 -8.82 -1.98 18.95
N GLN A 428 -9.87 -1.48 18.27
CA GLN A 428 -10.38 -0.13 18.45
C GLN A 428 -10.93 0.11 19.86
N TYR A 429 -11.77 -0.81 20.35
CA TYR A 429 -12.61 -0.53 21.51
C TYR A 429 -12.17 -1.19 22.81
N ILE A 430 -11.35 -2.25 22.76
CA ILE A 430 -10.82 -2.92 23.95
C ILE A 430 -9.33 -2.65 24.10
N LEU A 431 -8.50 -2.91 23.07
CA LEU A 431 -7.06 -2.73 23.20
C LEU A 431 -6.65 -1.25 23.32
N ASN A 432 -7.22 -0.39 22.48
CA ASN A 432 -6.91 1.04 22.51
C ASN A 432 -7.67 1.79 23.63
N ASN A 433 -8.61 1.13 24.30
CA ASN A 433 -9.36 1.69 25.42
C ASN A 433 -9.50 0.67 26.58
N PRO A 434 -8.44 0.49 27.40
CA PRO A 434 -8.40 -0.55 28.43
C PRO A 434 -9.43 -0.36 29.55
N ASN A 435 -10.05 0.82 29.66
CA ASN A 435 -11.08 1.11 30.66
C ASN A 435 -12.51 0.92 30.12
N THR A 436 -12.66 0.37 28.91
CA THR A 436 -13.97 0.10 28.32
C THR A 436 -14.78 -0.89 29.17
N LYS A 437 -16.10 -0.75 29.11
CA LYS A 437 -17.05 -1.74 29.67
C LYS A 437 -17.54 -2.74 28.63
N LEU A 438 -17.10 -2.60 27.37
CA LEU A 438 -17.48 -3.49 26.29
C LEU A 438 -16.85 -4.87 26.50
N THR A 439 -17.68 -5.89 26.36
CA THR A 439 -17.26 -7.29 26.40
C THR A 439 -16.87 -7.77 25.01
N VAL A 440 -16.20 -8.92 24.93
CA VAL A 440 -15.93 -9.58 23.64
C VAL A 440 -17.24 -9.95 22.93
N SER A 441 -18.29 -10.29 23.68
CA SER A 441 -19.61 -10.55 23.10
C SER A 441 -20.20 -9.30 22.41
N ASP A 442 -19.98 -8.11 22.99
CA ASP A 442 -20.39 -6.84 22.36
C ASP A 442 -19.60 -6.59 21.06
N ILE A 443 -18.29 -6.86 21.07
CA ILE A 443 -17.43 -6.76 19.88
C ILE A 443 -17.89 -7.69 18.76
N VAL A 444 -18.20 -8.94 19.09
CA VAL A 444 -18.74 -9.92 18.14
C VAL A 444 -20.11 -9.49 17.63
N ASN A 445 -20.93 -8.88 18.49
CA ASN A 445 -22.22 -8.31 18.08
C ASN A 445 -22.03 -7.13 17.12
N TYR A 446 -21.09 -6.22 17.36
CA TYR A 446 -20.77 -5.14 16.42
C TYR A 446 -20.35 -5.70 15.06
N ALA A 447 -19.47 -6.71 15.04
CA ALA A 447 -19.03 -7.36 13.81
C ALA A 447 -20.19 -7.99 13.01
N LYS A 448 -21.18 -8.59 13.69
CA LYS A 448 -22.37 -9.20 13.05
C LYS A 448 -23.39 -8.20 12.51
N ASN A 449 -23.32 -6.94 12.93
CA ASN A 449 -24.30 -5.91 12.56
C ASN A 449 -23.72 -4.83 11.65
N VAL A 450 -22.48 -4.98 11.19
CA VAL A 450 -21.92 -4.09 10.16
C VAL A 450 -22.78 -4.14 8.89
N GLN A 451 -23.06 -2.97 8.33
CA GLN A 451 -23.76 -2.83 7.04
C GLN A 451 -22.78 -3.08 5.88
N ASP A 452 -22.40 -4.35 5.72
CA ASP A 452 -21.56 -4.85 4.63
C ASP A 452 -22.21 -6.09 3.99
N ASN A 453 -22.16 -6.20 2.66
CA ASN A 453 -22.63 -7.39 1.93
C ASN A 453 -22.03 -8.71 2.44
N TYR A 454 -20.72 -8.75 2.73
CA TYR A 454 -20.05 -9.90 3.32
C TYR A 454 -20.68 -10.27 4.66
N VAL A 455 -20.96 -9.28 5.52
CA VAL A 455 -21.57 -9.53 6.83
C VAL A 455 -23.01 -9.98 6.69
N SER A 456 -23.78 -9.38 5.78
CA SER A 456 -25.16 -9.79 5.48
C SER A 456 -25.25 -11.28 5.14
N GLU A 457 -24.31 -11.79 4.34
CA GLU A 457 -24.26 -13.20 3.93
C GLU A 457 -23.75 -14.15 5.03
N ASN A 458 -22.94 -13.66 5.98
CA ASN A 458 -22.19 -14.51 6.90
C ASN A 458 -22.57 -14.35 8.39
N ARG A 459 -23.37 -13.34 8.78
CA ARG A 459 -23.68 -13.04 10.20
C ARG A 459 -24.37 -14.17 10.96
N ASN A 460 -25.09 -15.04 10.25
CA ASN A 460 -25.78 -16.20 10.81
C ASN A 460 -24.91 -17.47 10.81
N ASN A 461 -23.72 -17.44 10.22
CA ASN A 461 -22.82 -18.59 10.17
C ASN A 461 -21.95 -18.66 11.44
N SER A 462 -22.26 -19.60 12.34
CA SER A 462 -21.52 -19.79 13.58
C SER A 462 -20.06 -20.22 13.39
N ASN A 463 -19.69 -20.75 12.23
CA ASN A 463 -18.32 -21.19 11.94
C ASN A 463 -17.41 -20.05 11.47
N ILE A 464 -17.96 -18.87 11.16
CA ILE A 464 -17.21 -17.72 10.67
C ILE A 464 -16.97 -16.73 11.80
N ILE A 465 -15.72 -16.32 11.98
CA ILE A 465 -15.35 -15.16 12.78
C ILE A 465 -15.24 -13.99 11.79
N LEU A 466 -16.13 -13.00 11.92
CA LEU A 466 -16.29 -11.90 10.97
C LEU A 466 -15.18 -10.86 11.04
#